data_AF-A0A5C7GY33-F1
#
_entry.id   AF-A0A5C7GY33-F1
#
_cell.length_a   1.000
_cell.length_b   1.000
_cell.length_c   1.000
_cell.angle_alpha   90.00
_cell.angle_beta   90.00
_cell.angle_gamma   90.00
#
_symmetry.space_group_name_H-M   'P 1'
#
loop_
_entity.id
_entity.type
_entity.pdbx_description
1 polymer ?
#
loop_
_entity_poly.entity_id
_entity_poly.type
_entity_poly.pdbx_seq_one_letter_code
_entity_poly.pdbx_strand_id
1 'polypeptide(L)'
;MDHFEELLEAGERLKNAGDMSHLVEDYIRILKLKKNSEKEKLLAATMIPKFFKYFLTHLDEVVSTHFRLFETNDNKVFRTTMMRYLVLCTHCPNKLPMAVNFLMEILSYEIDSRDVYKALLPLVKKDTKVSLTILFEHIWNPSKTDTREKVLNFIKDRVYTRKTSLLNPREEMEMYVTDLIKGCLEVAVDES
;
A
#
# COMPACT_ATOMS: atom_id res chain seq x y z
N MET A 1 -23.18 19.15 -16.97
CA MET A 1 -23.05 17.69 -16.86
C MET A 1 -22.70 17.36 -15.41
N ASP A 2 -23.20 16.26 -14.85
CA ASP A 2 -22.81 15.88 -13.49
C ASP A 2 -21.37 15.36 -13.49
N HIS A 3 -20.58 15.72 -12.48
CA HIS A 3 -19.16 15.36 -12.42
C HIS A 3 -18.96 13.84 -12.31
N PHE A 4 -19.85 13.16 -11.60
CA PHE A 4 -19.84 11.70 -11.52
C PHE A 4 -20.06 11.05 -12.90
N GLU A 5 -20.94 11.61 -13.73
CA GLU A 5 -21.19 11.15 -15.10
C GLU A 5 -19.96 11.40 -15.99
N GLU A 6 -19.33 12.57 -15.89
CA GLU A 6 -18.07 12.87 -16.59
C GLU A 6 -16.96 11.84 -16.27
N LEU A 7 -16.85 11.42 -15.00
CA LEU A 7 -15.89 10.40 -14.57
C LEU A 7 -16.22 9.01 -15.13
N LEU A 8 -17.50 8.63 -15.14
CA LEU A 8 -17.94 7.36 -15.71
C LEU A 8 -17.62 7.29 -17.21
N GLU A 9 -17.92 8.35 -17.95
CA GLU A 9 -17.62 8.41 -19.38
C GLU A 9 -16.12 8.33 -19.66
N ALA A 10 -15.30 9.07 -18.90
CA ALA A 10 -13.84 9.01 -19.03
C ALA A 10 -13.31 7.58 -18.77
N GLY A 11 -13.85 6.92 -17.74
CA GLY A 11 -13.49 5.54 -17.42
C GLY A 11 -13.90 4.53 -18.50
N GLU A 12 -15.07 4.68 -19.11
CA GLU A 12 -15.52 3.83 -20.22
C GLU A 12 -14.72 4.10 -21.50
N ARG A 13 -14.38 5.35 -21.81
CA ARG A 13 -13.46 5.67 -22.93
C ARG A 13 -12.11 4.98 -22.75
N LEU A 14 -11.49 5.12 -21.57
CA LEU A 14 -10.23 4.43 -21.25
C LEU A 14 -10.36 2.91 -21.34
N LYS A 15 -11.47 2.33 -20.87
CA LYS A 15 -11.68 0.88 -20.89
C LYS A 15 -11.84 0.31 -22.30
N ASN A 16 -12.46 1.04 -23.21
CA ASN A 16 -12.79 0.58 -24.55
C ASN A 16 -11.73 0.97 -25.60
N ALA A 17 -10.69 1.69 -25.20
CA ALA A 17 -9.63 2.14 -26.10
C ALA A 17 -8.67 1.00 -26.50
N GLY A 18 -8.39 0.92 -27.80
CA GLY A 18 -7.29 0.11 -28.32
C GLY A 18 -5.92 0.76 -28.13
N ASP A 19 -5.86 2.10 -28.12
CA ASP A 19 -4.66 2.89 -27.85
C ASP A 19 -4.96 3.96 -26.78
N MET A 20 -4.11 4.00 -25.75
CA MET A 20 -4.25 4.89 -24.58
C MET A 20 -3.53 6.23 -24.78
N SER A 21 -2.67 6.35 -25.81
CA SER A 21 -1.81 7.52 -26.04
C SER A 21 -2.60 8.83 -26.17
N HIS A 22 -3.83 8.76 -26.69
CA HIS A 22 -4.71 9.90 -26.91
C HIS A 22 -5.67 10.19 -25.75
N LEU A 23 -5.63 9.40 -24.66
CA LEU A 23 -6.59 9.49 -23.56
C LEU A 23 -5.99 10.04 -22.26
N VAL A 24 -4.86 10.73 -22.37
CA VAL A 24 -4.21 11.39 -21.23
C VAL A 24 -5.19 12.34 -20.53
N GLU A 25 -5.96 13.13 -21.27
CA GLU A 25 -6.92 14.07 -20.68
C GLU A 25 -8.03 13.39 -19.88
N ASP A 26 -8.52 12.23 -20.35
CA ASP A 26 -9.50 11.43 -19.60
C ASP A 26 -8.92 10.85 -18.33
N TYR A 27 -7.65 10.42 -18.37
CA TYR A 27 -6.96 9.98 -17.16
C TYR A 27 -6.76 11.13 -16.17
N ILE A 28 -6.32 12.30 -16.65
CA ILE A 28 -6.18 13.50 -15.81
C ILE A 28 -7.52 13.95 -15.23
N ARG A 29 -8.63 13.78 -15.97
CA ARG A 29 -9.98 14.06 -15.46
C ARG A 29 -10.32 13.17 -14.27
N ILE A 30 -9.95 11.90 -14.29
CA ILE A 30 -10.12 10.97 -13.15
C ILE A 30 -9.27 11.41 -11.94
N LEU A 31 -8.05 11.91 -12.17
CA LEU A 31 -7.21 12.44 -11.09
C LEU A 31 -7.75 13.75 -10.50
N LYS A 32 -8.51 14.54 -11.26
CA LYS A 32 -9.09 15.80 -10.81
C LYS A 32 -10.44 15.58 -10.13
N LEU A 33 -10.41 15.03 -8.91
CA LEU A 33 -11.57 14.97 -8.01
C LEU A 33 -12.13 16.38 -7.75
N LYS A 34 -13.21 16.76 -8.44
CA LYS A 34 -13.84 18.10 -8.29
C LYS A 34 -14.83 18.16 -7.13
N LYS A 35 -15.60 17.09 -6.90
CA LYS A 35 -16.53 17.01 -5.77
C LYS A 35 -16.03 15.97 -4.77
N ASN A 36 -16.12 16.30 -3.48
CA ASN A 36 -15.75 15.39 -2.40
C ASN A 36 -16.84 14.34 -2.11
N SER A 37 -17.59 13.90 -3.12
CA SER A 37 -18.59 12.85 -2.89
C SER A 37 -17.92 11.49 -2.76
N GLU A 38 -18.37 10.68 -1.80
CA GLU A 38 -17.77 9.37 -1.56
C GLU A 38 -17.95 8.40 -2.75
N LYS A 39 -19.00 8.58 -3.55
CA LYS A 39 -19.19 7.83 -4.80
C LYS A 39 -18.13 8.15 -5.84
N GLU A 40 -17.78 9.42 -6.01
CA GLU A 40 -16.73 9.85 -6.94
C GLU A 40 -15.35 9.42 -6.47
N LYS A 41 -15.06 9.59 -5.18
CA LYS A 41 -13.80 9.11 -4.58
C LYS A 41 -13.64 7.60 -4.75
N LEU A 42 -14.70 6.83 -4.50
CA LEU A 42 -14.69 5.38 -4.71
C LEU A 42 -14.42 5.03 -6.16
N LEU A 43 -15.10 5.70 -7.09
CA LEU A 43 -14.94 5.48 -8.53
C LEU A 43 -13.49 5.75 -8.96
N ALA A 44 -12.95 6.91 -8.59
CA ALA A 44 -11.57 7.28 -8.88
C ALA A 44 -10.57 6.29 -8.29
N ALA A 45 -10.71 5.92 -7.02
CA ALA A 45 -9.85 4.94 -6.35
C ALA A 45 -9.79 3.60 -7.12
N THR A 46 -10.88 3.18 -7.76
CA THR A 46 -10.89 1.96 -8.60
C THR A 46 -10.26 2.15 -9.98
N MET A 47 -10.41 3.32 -10.61
CA MET A 47 -9.99 3.57 -11.99
C MET A 47 -8.52 3.95 -12.11
N ILE A 48 -8.02 4.82 -11.22
CA ILE A 48 -6.64 5.32 -11.24
C ILE A 48 -5.58 4.20 -11.42
N PRO A 49 -5.55 3.16 -10.57
CA PRO A 49 -4.55 2.08 -10.68
C PRO A 49 -4.72 1.23 -11.95
N LYS A 50 -5.95 1.11 -12.48
CA LYS A 50 -6.26 0.25 -13.62
C LYS A 50 -5.56 0.73 -14.90
N PHE A 51 -5.46 2.06 -15.04
CA PHE A 51 -4.91 2.69 -16.23
C PHE A 51 -3.50 3.27 -16.02
N PHE A 52 -3.01 3.36 -14.78
CA PHE A 52 -1.73 3.99 -14.45
C PHE A 52 -0.53 3.48 -15.29
N LYS A 53 -0.48 2.18 -15.60
CA LYS A 53 0.60 1.59 -16.40
C LYS A 53 0.79 2.22 -17.79
N TYR A 54 -0.24 2.90 -18.32
CA TYR A 54 -0.20 3.62 -19.59
C TYR A 54 0.18 5.10 -19.44
N PHE A 55 0.21 5.61 -18.21
CA PHE A 55 0.35 7.03 -17.88
C PHE A 55 1.43 7.25 -16.80
N LEU A 56 2.56 6.53 -16.91
CA LEU A 56 3.64 6.54 -15.91
C LEU A 56 4.25 7.92 -15.67
N THR A 57 4.15 8.82 -16.66
CA THR A 57 4.57 10.23 -16.56
C THR A 57 3.78 11.03 -15.53
N HIS A 58 2.65 10.52 -15.04
CA HIS A 58 1.78 11.15 -14.05
C HIS A 58 1.86 10.50 -12.67
N LEU A 59 2.96 9.81 -12.36
CA LEU A 59 3.15 9.13 -11.07
C LEU A 59 2.93 10.08 -9.89
N ASP A 60 3.46 11.31 -9.96
CA ASP A 60 3.38 12.25 -8.85
C ASP A 60 1.94 12.74 -8.61
N GLU A 61 1.18 13.04 -9.67
CA GLU A 61 -0.24 13.38 -9.55
C GLU A 61 -1.08 12.20 -9.05
N VAL A 62 -0.73 10.98 -9.45
CA VAL A 62 -1.39 9.76 -8.98
C VAL A 62 -1.14 9.55 -7.49
N VAL A 63 0.10 9.69 -7.02
CA VAL A 63 0.46 9.59 -5.61
C VAL A 63 -0.25 10.67 -4.80
N SER A 64 -0.19 11.93 -5.25
CA SER A 64 -0.91 13.05 -4.61
C SER A 64 -2.42 12.79 -4.53
N THR A 65 -3.01 12.23 -5.58
CA THR A 65 -4.44 11.90 -5.59
C THR A 65 -4.81 10.81 -4.60
N HIS A 66 -3.98 9.78 -4.43
CA HIS A 66 -4.22 8.75 -3.41
C HIS A 66 -4.17 9.33 -2.00
N PHE A 67 -3.24 10.26 -1.70
CA PHE A 67 -3.22 10.92 -0.39
C PHE A 67 -4.51 11.68 -0.09
N ARG A 68 -5.04 12.44 -1.05
CA ARG A 68 -6.36 13.09 -0.90
C ARG A 68 -7.50 12.08 -0.71
N LEU A 69 -7.41 10.91 -1.34
CA LEU A 69 -8.40 9.84 -1.17
C LEU A 69 -8.31 9.18 0.21
N PHE A 70 -7.14 9.17 0.85
CA PHE A 70 -6.98 8.68 2.23
C PHE A 70 -7.60 9.61 3.28
N GLU A 71 -7.83 10.89 2.97
CA GLU A 71 -8.53 11.86 3.84
C GLU A 71 -10.05 11.61 3.92
N THR A 72 -10.56 10.49 3.39
CA THR A 72 -11.98 10.12 3.47
C THR A 72 -12.39 9.60 4.85
N ASN A 73 -13.64 9.88 5.23
CA ASN A 73 -14.31 9.26 6.38
C ASN A 73 -15.07 7.97 6.00
N ASP A 74 -15.11 7.60 4.72
CA ASP A 74 -15.77 6.38 4.23
C ASP A 74 -14.77 5.21 4.22
N ASN A 75 -15.02 4.23 5.08
CA ASN A 75 -14.18 3.04 5.22
C ASN A 75 -14.02 2.25 3.91
N LYS A 76 -15.03 2.23 3.04
CA LYS A 76 -14.97 1.52 1.75
C LYS A 76 -14.06 2.26 0.78
N VAL A 77 -14.14 3.59 0.72
CA VAL A 77 -13.23 4.43 -0.08
C VAL A 77 -11.80 4.28 0.44
N PHE A 78 -11.59 4.40 1.76
CA PHE A 78 -10.29 4.26 2.38
C PHE A 78 -9.65 2.91 2.04
N ARG A 79 -10.36 1.81 2.31
CA ARG A 79 -9.90 0.44 2.03
C ARG A 79 -9.59 0.22 0.56
N THR A 80 -10.46 0.72 -0.34
CA THR A 80 -10.23 0.60 -1.78
C THR A 80 -8.97 1.34 -2.18
N THR A 81 -8.83 2.59 -1.74
CA THR A 81 -7.64 3.43 -2.01
C THR A 81 -6.38 2.75 -1.51
N MET A 82 -6.38 2.23 -0.27
CA MET A 82 -5.26 1.49 0.30
C MET A 82 -4.85 0.31 -0.59
N MET A 83 -5.77 -0.62 -0.86
CA MET A 83 -5.46 -1.81 -1.65
C MET A 83 -4.95 -1.46 -3.05
N ARG A 84 -5.46 -0.38 -3.65
CA ARG A 84 -5.10 0.05 -5.00
C ARG A 84 -3.77 0.80 -5.06
N TYR A 85 -3.50 1.69 -4.11
CA TYR A 85 -2.22 2.39 -3.97
C TYR A 85 -1.06 1.39 -3.85
N LEU A 86 -1.26 0.33 -3.07
CA LEU A 86 -0.19 -0.64 -2.82
C LEU A 86 0.11 -1.50 -4.05
N VAL A 87 -0.91 -1.86 -4.83
CA VAL A 87 -0.70 -2.49 -6.15
C VAL A 87 0.14 -1.57 -7.03
N LEU A 88 -0.12 -0.26 -7.03
CA LEU A 88 0.71 0.70 -7.76
C LEU A 88 2.17 0.69 -7.26
N CYS A 89 2.40 0.68 -5.95
CA CYS A 89 3.75 0.62 -5.38
C CYS A 89 4.51 -0.66 -5.78
N THR A 90 3.84 -1.78 -6.06
CA THR A 90 4.53 -2.99 -6.56
C THR A 90 5.17 -2.81 -7.94
N HIS A 91 4.71 -1.82 -8.72
CA HIS A 91 5.29 -1.44 -10.00
C HIS A 91 6.41 -0.40 -9.89
N CYS A 92 6.63 0.18 -8.70
CA CYS A 92 7.64 1.20 -8.44
C CYS A 92 8.55 0.71 -7.29
N PRO A 93 9.62 -0.05 -7.56
CA PRO A 93 10.47 -0.66 -6.53
C PRO A 93 11.00 0.34 -5.49
N ASN A 94 11.36 1.55 -5.93
CA ASN A 94 11.82 2.65 -5.08
C ASN A 94 10.76 3.18 -4.10
N LYS A 95 9.48 2.88 -4.32
CA LYS A 95 8.37 3.27 -3.44
C LYS A 95 7.94 2.16 -2.48
N LEU A 96 8.46 0.94 -2.62
CA LEU A 96 8.09 -0.20 -1.77
C LEU A 96 8.37 0.08 -0.27
N PRO A 97 9.55 0.57 0.15
CA PRO A 97 9.81 0.88 1.56
C PRO A 97 8.79 1.88 2.14
N MET A 98 8.47 2.92 1.37
CA MET A 98 7.49 3.94 1.73
C MET A 98 6.09 3.33 1.90
N ALA A 99 5.70 2.43 1.01
CA ALA A 99 4.41 1.75 1.06
C ALA A 99 4.27 0.83 2.28
N VAL A 100 5.33 0.09 2.62
CA VAL A 100 5.35 -0.76 3.84
C VAL A 100 5.23 0.11 5.09
N ASN A 101 6.01 1.21 5.18
CA ASN A 101 5.93 2.15 6.30
C ASN A 101 4.54 2.76 6.46
N PHE A 102 3.93 3.20 5.35
CA PHE A 102 2.58 3.76 5.37
C PHE A 102 1.55 2.75 5.88
N LEU A 103 1.65 1.47 5.52
CA LEU A 103 0.76 0.44 6.06
C LEU A 103 0.91 0.22 7.56
N MET A 104 2.13 0.37 8.08
CA MET A 104 2.36 0.28 9.51
C MET A 104 1.74 1.45 10.24
N GLU A 105 1.79 2.67 9.67
CA GLU A 105 1.05 3.80 10.22
C GLU A 105 -0.46 3.54 10.17
N ILE A 106 -0.99 3.01 9.05
CA ILE A 106 -2.40 2.59 8.95
C ILE A 106 -2.77 1.59 10.06
N LEU A 107 -1.88 0.64 10.36
CA LEU A 107 -2.10 -0.39 11.38
C LEU A 107 -2.21 0.18 12.80
N SER A 108 -1.62 1.37 13.03
CA SER A 108 -1.72 2.13 14.29
C SER A 108 -3.12 2.71 14.50
N TYR A 109 -3.88 2.97 13.44
CA TYR A 109 -5.26 3.43 13.56
C TYR A 109 -6.22 2.26 13.84
N GLU A 110 -7.48 2.57 14.21
CA GLU A 110 -8.56 1.58 14.45
C GLU A 110 -9.12 0.96 13.16
N ILE A 111 -8.26 0.66 12.19
CA ILE A 111 -8.64 -0.02 10.95
C ILE A 111 -8.53 -1.53 11.16
N ASP A 112 -9.42 -2.30 10.53
CA ASP A 112 -9.38 -3.76 10.56
C ASP A 112 -8.02 -4.26 10.07
N SER A 113 -7.22 -4.81 10.98
CA SER A 113 -5.88 -5.31 10.72
C SER A 113 -5.84 -6.34 9.60
N ARG A 114 -6.96 -7.06 9.35
CA ARG A 114 -7.06 -8.03 8.26
C ARG A 114 -6.88 -7.38 6.89
N ASP A 115 -7.36 -6.16 6.70
CA ASP A 115 -7.21 -5.46 5.43
C ASP A 115 -5.79 -4.97 5.24
N VAL A 116 -5.16 -4.44 6.28
CA VAL A 116 -3.74 -4.07 6.26
C VAL A 116 -2.87 -5.30 5.96
N TYR A 117 -3.15 -6.45 6.58
CA TYR A 117 -2.39 -7.69 6.33
C TYR A 117 -2.55 -8.19 4.90
N LYS A 118 -3.75 -8.10 4.32
CA LYS A 118 -3.99 -8.44 2.91
C LYS A 118 -3.20 -7.52 1.97
N ALA A 119 -3.12 -6.25 2.31
CA ALA A 119 -2.41 -5.21 1.58
C ALA A 119 -0.88 -5.36 1.67
N LEU A 120 -0.37 -5.76 2.84
CA LEU A 120 1.05 -5.88 3.13
C LEU A 120 1.70 -7.08 2.45
N LEU A 121 0.97 -8.19 2.35
CA LEU A 121 1.52 -9.46 1.86
C LEU A 121 2.09 -9.41 0.42
N PRO A 122 1.45 -8.74 -0.56
CA PRO A 122 2.05 -8.52 -1.88
C PRO A 122 3.37 -7.74 -1.84
N LEU A 123 3.52 -6.77 -0.92
CA LEU A 123 4.76 -6.02 -0.77
C LEU A 123 5.88 -6.89 -0.19
N VAL A 124 5.57 -7.68 0.83
CA VAL A 124 6.51 -8.66 1.41
C VAL A 124 6.96 -9.67 0.36
N LYS A 125 6.04 -10.14 -0.49
CA LYS A 125 6.38 -11.03 -1.62
C LYS A 125 7.30 -10.39 -2.64
N LYS A 126 7.17 -9.08 -2.85
CA LYS A 126 7.94 -8.34 -3.84
C LYS A 126 9.37 -8.09 -3.36
N ASP A 127 9.53 -7.75 -2.09
CA ASP A 127 10.84 -7.63 -1.44
C ASP A 127 10.72 -8.00 0.04
N THR A 128 11.05 -9.25 0.35
CA THR A 128 10.90 -9.79 1.70
C THR A 128 11.91 -9.19 2.66
N LYS A 129 13.15 -8.99 2.22
CA LYS A 129 14.24 -8.49 3.07
C LYS A 129 13.93 -7.08 3.56
N VAL A 130 13.64 -6.16 2.61
CA VAL A 130 13.29 -4.77 2.91
C VAL A 130 12.03 -4.67 3.76
N SER A 131 11.00 -5.45 3.41
CA SER A 131 9.73 -5.41 4.16
C SER A 131 9.94 -5.90 5.60
N LEU A 132 10.71 -6.96 5.82
CA LEU A 132 11.02 -7.44 7.16
C LEU A 132 11.84 -6.43 7.97
N THR A 133 12.83 -5.76 7.36
CA THR A 133 13.58 -4.69 8.04
C THR A 133 12.61 -3.68 8.67
N ILE A 134 11.69 -3.17 7.87
CA ILE A 134 10.72 -2.15 8.29
C ILE A 134 9.74 -2.71 9.33
N LEU A 135 9.26 -3.94 9.15
CA LEU A 135 8.35 -4.56 10.13
C LEU A 135 9.03 -4.70 11.50
N PHE A 136 10.29 -5.12 11.52
CA PHE A 136 11.06 -5.20 12.76
C PHE A 136 11.32 -3.80 13.34
N GLU A 137 11.68 -2.78 12.54
CA GLU A 137 11.77 -1.37 12.99
C GLU A 137 10.53 -0.90 13.73
N HIS A 138 9.32 -1.25 13.27
CA HIS A 138 8.09 -0.90 13.96
C HIS A 138 7.84 -1.73 15.23
N ILE A 139 8.30 -2.98 15.28
CA ILE A 139 8.21 -3.82 16.49
C ILE A 139 9.02 -3.20 17.63
N TRP A 140 10.27 -2.81 17.39
CA TRP A 140 11.15 -2.36 18.48
C TRP A 140 11.13 -0.86 18.72
N ASN A 141 10.52 -0.04 17.86
CA ASN A 141 10.36 1.38 18.12
C ASN A 141 9.51 1.61 19.40
N PRO A 142 10.07 2.23 20.46
CA PRO A 142 9.39 2.40 21.74
C PRO A 142 8.18 3.33 21.65
N SER A 143 8.09 4.18 20.62
CA SER A 143 6.92 5.04 20.36
C SER A 143 5.78 4.33 19.62
N LYS A 144 5.92 3.04 19.24
CA LYS A 144 4.95 2.31 18.41
C LYS A 144 4.41 1.03 19.07
N THR A 145 4.24 1.05 20.39
CA THR A 145 3.80 -0.11 21.19
C THR A 145 2.47 -0.72 20.71
N ASP A 146 1.54 0.12 20.25
CA ASP A 146 0.16 -0.29 19.91
C ASP A 146 0.06 -1.15 18.64
N THR A 147 1.11 -1.14 17.81
CA THR A 147 1.17 -1.98 16.60
C THR A 147 2.07 -3.19 16.76
N ARG A 148 2.92 -3.25 17.78
CA ARG A 148 3.91 -4.31 18.00
C ARG A 148 3.28 -5.71 17.92
N GLU A 149 2.22 -5.94 18.68
CA GLU A 149 1.53 -7.24 18.70
C GLU A 149 0.91 -7.58 17.34
N LYS A 150 0.30 -6.58 16.67
CA LYS A 150 -0.28 -6.75 15.34
C LYS A 150 0.80 -7.15 14.32
N VAL A 151 1.95 -6.47 14.33
CA VAL A 151 3.06 -6.78 13.43
C VAL A 151 3.64 -8.17 13.70
N LEU A 152 3.82 -8.55 14.98
CA LEU A 152 4.26 -9.90 15.36
C LEU A 152 3.27 -10.97 14.88
N ASN A 153 1.97 -10.75 15.07
CA ASN A 153 0.91 -11.65 14.59
C ASN A 153 0.93 -11.76 13.06
N PHE A 154 1.16 -10.67 12.33
CA PHE A 154 1.33 -10.71 10.88
C PHE A 154 2.52 -11.58 10.46
N ILE A 155 3.69 -11.37 11.07
CA ILE A 155 4.91 -12.15 10.77
C ILE A 155 4.65 -13.64 11.04
N LYS A 156 4.11 -13.98 12.21
CA LYS A 156 3.77 -15.36 12.60
C LYS A 156 2.78 -16.00 11.63
N ASP A 157 1.63 -15.36 11.40
CA ASP A 157 0.49 -16.00 10.75
C ASP A 157 0.52 -15.88 9.22
N ARG A 158 1.25 -14.90 8.66
CA ARG A 158 1.27 -14.63 7.22
C ARG A 158 2.63 -14.85 6.57
N VAL A 159 3.72 -14.58 7.28
CA VAL A 159 5.08 -14.75 6.74
C VAL A 159 5.58 -16.16 7.00
N TYR A 160 5.63 -16.59 8.27
CA TYR A 160 6.17 -17.90 8.64
C TYR A 160 5.33 -19.09 8.14
N THR A 161 4.01 -18.93 8.06
CA THR A 161 3.13 -19.93 7.41
C THR A 161 3.45 -20.13 5.93
N ARG A 162 4.19 -19.20 5.31
CA ARG A 162 4.62 -19.20 3.90
C ARG A 162 6.13 -19.19 3.73
N LYS A 163 6.89 -19.58 4.78
CA LYS A 163 8.36 -19.46 4.83
C LYS A 163 9.08 -20.06 3.62
N THR A 164 8.60 -21.16 3.06
CA THR A 164 9.20 -21.81 1.89
C THR A 164 9.15 -20.95 0.62
N SER A 165 8.16 -20.05 0.53
CA SER A 165 8.00 -19.14 -0.61
C SER A 165 8.54 -17.73 -0.35
N LEU A 166 8.53 -17.27 0.90
CA LEU A 166 8.91 -15.90 1.25
C LEU A 166 10.34 -15.81 1.80
N LEU A 167 10.78 -16.78 2.59
CA LEU A 167 12.11 -16.81 3.19
C LEU A 167 13.03 -17.67 2.31
N ASN A 168 13.32 -17.16 1.11
CA ASN A 168 14.13 -17.84 0.10
C ASN A 168 15.22 -16.88 -0.44
N PRO A 169 16.50 -17.29 -0.51
CA PRO A 169 17.08 -18.56 -0.05
C PRO A 169 16.95 -18.76 1.46
N ARG A 170 16.67 -20.00 1.89
CA ARG A 170 16.30 -20.30 3.28
C ARG A 170 17.37 -19.91 4.30
N GLU A 171 18.61 -20.35 4.09
CA GLU A 171 19.70 -20.12 5.05
C GLU A 171 19.98 -18.62 5.24
N GLU A 172 20.10 -17.87 4.14
CA GLU A 172 20.33 -16.42 4.20
C GLU A 172 19.17 -15.71 4.93
N MET A 173 17.92 -16.08 4.63
CA MET A 173 16.77 -15.44 5.24
C MET A 173 16.57 -15.81 6.71
N GLU A 174 16.88 -17.05 7.12
CA GLU A 174 16.86 -17.47 8.52
C GLU A 174 17.95 -16.76 9.34
N MET A 175 19.16 -16.61 8.78
CA MET A 175 20.21 -15.78 9.37
C MET A 175 19.77 -14.32 9.48
N TYR A 176 19.25 -13.75 8.41
CA TYR A 176 18.80 -12.36 8.37
C TYR A 176 17.73 -12.05 9.42
N VAL A 177 16.72 -12.91 9.57
CA VAL A 177 15.69 -12.71 10.60
C VAL A 177 16.27 -12.89 12.00
N THR A 178 17.22 -13.79 12.18
CA THR A 178 17.92 -13.96 13.46
C THR A 178 18.67 -12.69 13.85
N ASP A 179 19.36 -12.05 12.90
CA ASP A 179 20.08 -10.80 13.14
C ASP A 179 19.13 -9.64 13.44
N LEU A 180 17.97 -9.57 12.77
CA LEU A 180 16.92 -8.61 13.12
C LEU A 180 16.40 -8.81 14.55
N ILE A 181 16.17 -10.06 14.97
CA ILE A 181 15.73 -10.38 16.34
C ILE A 181 16.80 -9.98 17.36
N LYS A 182 18.08 -10.29 17.10
CA LYS A 182 19.18 -9.90 17.99
C LYS A 182 19.27 -8.39 18.15
N GLY A 183 19.20 -7.64 17.04
CA GLY A 183 19.18 -6.18 17.08
C GLY A 183 18.01 -5.63 17.92
N CYS A 184 16.84 -6.29 17.88
CA CYS A 184 15.72 -5.91 18.75
C CYS A 184 15.99 -6.16 20.23
N LEU A 185 16.71 -7.24 20.56
CA LEU A 185 17.00 -7.63 21.94
C LEU A 185 18.11 -6.77 22.56
N GLU A 186 19.13 -6.39 21.79
CA GLU A 186 20.22 -5.52 22.25
C GLU A 186 19.70 -4.14 22.64
N VAL A 187 18.83 -3.53 21.83
CA VAL A 187 18.22 -2.24 22.13
C VAL A 187 17.34 -2.29 23.39
N ALA A 188 16.63 -3.39 23.61
CA ALA A 188 15.77 -3.55 24.79
C ALA A 188 16.56 -3.63 26.12
N VAL A 189 17.84 -4.02 26.08
CA VAL A 189 18.72 -4.07 27.25
C VAL A 189 19.32 -2.70 27.58
N ASP A 190 19.54 -1.85 26.58
CA ASP A 190 20.07 -0.49 26.78
C ASP A 190 19.01 0.49 27.33
N GLU A 191 17.72 0.18 27.20
CA GLU A 191 16.60 0.99 27.70
C GLU A 191 16.11 0.59 29.12
N SER A 192 16.67 -0.47 29.72
CA SER A 192 16.29 -1.03 31.03
C SER A 192 17.29 -0.73 32.14
#